data_AF-A0A941MNU0-F1
#
_entry.id   AF-A0A941MNU0-F1
#
_cell.length_a   1.000
_cell.length_b   1.000
_cell.length_c   1.000
_cell.angle_alpha   90.00
_cell.angle_beta   90.00
_cell.angle_gamma   90.00
#
_symmetry.space_group_name_H-M   'P 1'
#
loop_
_entity.id
_entity.type
_entity.pdbx_description
1 polymer ?
#
loop_
_entity_poly.entity_id
_entity_poly.type
_entity_poly.pdbx_seq_one_letter_code
_entity_poly.pdbx_strand_id
1 'polypeptide(L)'
;AVVINAEVADRALTMLEVDGEGLDALDHRYLGCILKHYEGGPVGIETLAAALSEPRDALEEIVEPYLLQQGFIGRTPRGRVLTLKSYRHLGVNSPAKGASPELPIFEDGEGEA
;
A
#
# COMPACT_ATOMS: atom_id res chain seq x y z
N ALA A 1 -8.84 -9.13 41.18
CA ALA A 1 -9.10 -9.60 39.81
C ALA A 1 -8.45 -8.62 38.84
N VAL A 2 -7.79 -9.07 37.78
CA VAL A 2 -7.28 -8.17 36.74
C VAL A 2 -8.50 -7.59 36.02
N VAL A 3 -8.64 -6.27 36.02
CA VAL A 3 -9.71 -5.57 35.30
C VAL A 3 -9.23 -5.39 33.86
N ILE A 4 -10.00 -5.91 32.91
CA ILE A 4 -9.76 -5.67 31.48
C ILE A 4 -10.28 -4.27 31.16
N ASN A 5 -9.37 -3.33 30.95
CA ASN A 5 -9.67 -1.93 30.60
C ASN A 5 -8.90 -1.53 29.32
N ALA A 6 -9.17 -0.32 28.81
CA ALA A 6 -8.55 0.17 27.58
C ALA A 6 -7.01 0.18 27.64
N GLU A 7 -6.42 0.54 28.78
CA GLU A 7 -4.96 0.57 28.96
C GLU A 7 -4.31 -0.82 28.95
N VAL A 8 -5.02 -1.85 29.43
CA VAL A 8 -4.56 -3.23 29.35
C VAL A 8 -4.66 -3.75 27.91
N ALA A 9 -5.73 -3.39 27.20
CA ALA A 9 -5.92 -3.77 25.80
C ALA A 9 -4.88 -3.10 24.88
N ASP A 10 -4.65 -1.80 25.04
CA ASP A 10 -3.70 -1.01 24.27
C ASP A 10 -2.26 -1.55 24.42
N ARG A 11 -1.86 -1.88 25.65
CA ARG A 11 -0.56 -2.53 25.91
C ARG A 11 -0.46 -3.90 25.24
N ALA A 12 -1.53 -4.70 25.27
CA ALA A 12 -1.53 -6.01 24.62
C ALA A 12 -1.44 -5.90 23.09
N LEU A 13 -2.15 -4.94 22.48
CA LEU A 13 -2.08 -4.67 21.04
C LEU A 13 -0.70 -4.16 20.61
N THR A 14 -0.11 -3.27 21.41
CA THR A 14 1.26 -2.80 21.18
C THR A 14 2.28 -3.95 21.23
N MET A 15 2.10 -4.90 22.15
CA MET A 15 2.95 -6.10 22.22
C MET A 15 2.76 -7.05 21.04
N LEU A 16 1.60 -7.00 20.36
CA LEU A 16 1.31 -7.74 19.13
C LEU A 16 1.71 -6.96 17.87
N GLU A 17 2.38 -5.81 18.03
CA GLU A 17 2.78 -4.92 16.93
C GLU A 17 1.58 -4.43 16.10
N VAL A 18 0.41 -4.31 16.73
CA VAL A 18 -0.79 -3.74 16.12
C VAL A 18 -0.83 -2.24 16.36
N ASP A 19 -0.92 -1.45 15.30
CA ASP A 19 -0.95 0.01 15.39
C ASP A 19 -2.35 0.59 15.62
N GLY A 20 -2.42 1.93 15.71
CA GLY A 20 -3.68 2.65 15.91
C GLY A 20 -4.66 2.61 14.73
N GLU A 21 -4.22 2.23 13.53
CA GLU A 21 -5.06 1.98 12.36
C GLU A 21 -5.47 0.49 12.25
N GLY A 22 -5.03 -0.33 13.21
CA GLY A 22 -5.29 -1.77 13.26
C GLY A 22 -4.43 -2.60 12.31
N LEU A 23 -3.34 -2.03 11.80
CA LEU A 23 -2.39 -2.75 10.96
C LEU A 23 -1.45 -3.58 11.81
N ASP A 24 -1.18 -4.80 11.36
CA ASP A 24 -0.22 -5.70 12.02
C ASP A 24 1.18 -5.63 11.38
N ALA A 25 2.08 -6.48 11.87
CA ALA A 25 3.45 -6.56 11.37
C ALA A 25 3.53 -6.93 9.89
N LEU A 26 2.61 -7.76 9.36
CA LEU A 26 2.60 -8.15 7.96
C LEU A 26 2.12 -7.01 7.07
N ASP A 27 1.09 -6.28 7.48
CA ASP A 27 0.62 -5.07 6.80
C ASP A 27 1.74 -4.03 6.68
N HIS A 28 2.48 -3.79 7.77
CA HIS A 28 3.62 -2.87 7.80
C HIS A 28 4.73 -3.31 6.84
N ARG A 29 5.04 -4.60 6.83
CA ARG A 29 6.02 -5.18 5.90
C ARG A 29 5.54 -5.04 4.45
N TYR A 30 4.25 -5.26 4.18
CA TYR A 30 3.65 -5.13 2.85
C TYR A 30 3.77 -3.70 2.34
N LEU A 31 3.27 -2.71 3.08
CA LEU A 31 3.33 -1.30 2.70
C LEU A 31 4.79 -0.81 2.60
N GLY A 32 5.63 -1.20 3.56
CA GLY A 32 7.05 -0.88 3.58
C GLY A 32 7.83 -1.49 2.41
N CYS A 33 7.45 -2.68 1.95
CA CYS A 33 8.05 -3.31 0.76
C CYS A 33 7.79 -2.48 -0.49
N ILE A 34 6.53 -2.09 -0.73
CA ILE A 34 6.14 -1.24 -1.86
C ILE A 34 6.89 0.11 -1.81
N LEU A 35 6.98 0.70 -0.63
CA LEU A 35 7.66 1.99 -0.46
C LEU A 35 9.17 1.89 -0.72
N LYS A 36 9.86 0.97 -0.04
CA LYS A 36 11.33 0.92 -0.02
C LYS A 36 11.94 0.34 -1.29
N HIS A 37 11.29 -0.63 -1.92
CA HIS A 37 11.84 -1.35 -3.07
C HIS A 37 11.27 -0.86 -4.41
N TYR A 38 10.09 -0.25 -4.40
CA TYR A 38 9.37 0.12 -5.62
C TYR A 38 8.92 1.59 -5.62
N GLU A 39 9.43 2.41 -4.70
CA GLU A 39 9.16 3.86 -4.62
C GLU A 39 7.65 4.21 -4.62
N GLY A 40 6.82 3.30 -4.10
CA GLY A 40 5.36 3.45 -4.09
C GLY A 40 4.59 2.70 -5.17
N GLY A 41 5.26 1.94 -6.03
CA GLY A 41 4.66 1.10 -7.07
C GLY A 41 4.64 1.74 -8.46
N PRO A 42 4.00 1.09 -9.46
CA PRO A 42 3.20 -0.13 -9.37
C PRO A 42 4.05 -1.41 -9.27
N VAL A 43 3.64 -2.33 -8.39
CA VAL A 43 4.30 -3.65 -8.22
C VAL A 43 3.32 -4.82 -8.36
N GLY A 44 3.74 -5.89 -9.04
CA GLY A 44 2.95 -7.10 -9.21
C GLY A 44 2.84 -7.92 -7.91
N ILE A 45 1.74 -8.67 -7.76
CA ILE A 45 1.54 -9.49 -6.56
C ILE A 45 2.55 -10.61 -6.43
N GLU A 46 2.92 -11.25 -7.54
CA GLU A 46 3.95 -12.30 -7.54
C GLU A 46 5.30 -11.76 -7.03
N THR A 47 5.62 -10.53 -7.39
CA THR A 47 6.83 -9.85 -6.92
C THR A 47 6.75 -9.53 -5.43
N LEU A 48 5.60 -9.07 -4.94
CA LEU A 48 5.40 -8.83 -3.51
C LEU A 48 5.44 -10.11 -2.69
N ALA A 49 4.79 -11.18 -3.15
CA ALA A 49 4.82 -12.50 -2.54
C ALA A 49 6.26 -13.01 -2.41
N ALA A 50 7.05 -12.92 -3.49
CA ALA A 50 8.46 -13.29 -3.46
C ALA A 50 9.30 -12.42 -2.50
N ALA A 51 9.09 -11.10 -2.49
CA ALA A 51 9.84 -10.18 -1.65
C ALA A 51 9.50 -10.35 -0.15
N LEU A 52 8.26 -10.70 0.18
CA LEU A 52 7.78 -10.88 1.54
C LEU A 52 7.97 -12.31 2.06
N SER A 53 8.30 -13.26 1.17
CA SER A 53 8.32 -14.71 1.45
C SER A 53 6.97 -15.22 1.96
N GLU A 54 5.89 -14.67 1.40
CA GLU A 54 4.51 -15.03 1.74
C GLU A 54 3.77 -15.59 0.53
N PRO A 55 2.80 -16.51 0.71
CA PRO A 55 1.98 -17.00 -0.39
C PRO A 55 1.16 -15.86 -1.02
N ARG A 56 1.08 -15.85 -2.36
CA ARG A 56 0.27 -14.87 -3.10
C ARG A 56 -1.17 -14.82 -2.60
N ASP A 57 -1.80 -15.98 -2.44
CA ASP A 57 -3.19 -16.10 -2.02
C ASP A 57 -3.40 -15.53 -0.60
N ALA A 58 -2.42 -15.68 0.30
CA ALA A 58 -2.48 -15.07 1.63
C ALA A 58 -2.49 -13.54 1.53
N LEU A 59 -1.65 -12.95 0.67
CA LEU A 59 -1.66 -11.50 0.47
C LEU A 59 -2.98 -11.03 -0.15
N GLU A 60 -3.51 -11.71 -1.17
CA GLU A 60 -4.71 -11.27 -1.87
C GLU A 60 -6.02 -11.48 -1.09
N GLU A 61 -6.11 -12.56 -0.31
CA GLU A 61 -7.33 -12.96 0.39
C GLU A 61 -7.37 -12.49 1.84
N ILE A 62 -6.22 -12.27 2.48
CA ILE A 62 -6.15 -11.93 3.91
C ILE A 62 -5.72 -10.47 4.09
N VAL A 63 -4.63 -10.04 3.45
CA VAL A 63 -4.01 -8.72 3.70
C VAL A 63 -4.68 -7.61 2.88
N GLU A 64 -4.75 -7.78 1.56
CA GLU A 64 -5.23 -6.74 0.64
C GLU A 64 -6.66 -6.25 0.90
N PRO A 65 -7.65 -7.07 1.33
CA PRO A 65 -9.01 -6.60 1.55
C PRO A 65 -9.08 -5.43 2.52
N TYR A 66 -8.35 -5.49 3.64
CA TYR A 66 -8.33 -4.42 4.63
C TYR A 66 -7.58 -3.19 4.12
N LEU A 67 -6.38 -3.39 3.55
CA LEU A 67 -5.56 -2.29 3.02
C LEU A 67 -6.26 -1.53 1.88
N LEU A 68 -7.02 -2.23 1.04
CA LEU A 68 -7.83 -1.61 -0.01
C LEU A 68 -9.01 -0.85 0.57
N GLN A 69 -9.75 -1.46 1.50
CA GLN A 69 -10.92 -0.84 2.11
C GLN A 69 -10.56 0.42 2.90
N GLN A 70 -9.45 0.40 3.64
CA GLN A 70 -8.94 1.55 4.38
C GLN A 70 -8.22 2.56 3.49
N GLY A 71 -8.03 2.26 2.20
CA GLY A 71 -7.42 3.13 1.22
C GLY A 71 -5.92 3.33 1.42
N PHE A 72 -5.20 2.35 1.96
CA PHE A 72 -3.73 2.35 2.02
C PHE A 72 -3.12 2.01 0.66
N ILE A 73 -3.73 1.11 -0.09
CA ILE A 73 -3.25 0.70 -1.41
C ILE A 73 -4.32 0.90 -2.49
N GLY A 74 -3.87 1.02 -3.74
CA GLY A 74 -4.72 1.00 -4.93
C GLY A 74 -4.33 -0.16 -5.85
N ARG A 75 -5.32 -0.82 -6.44
CA ARG A 75 -5.11 -1.80 -7.53
C ARG A 75 -5.15 -1.08 -8.88
N THR A 76 -4.15 -1.35 -9.71
CA THR A 76 -4.08 -0.90 -11.11
C THR A 76 -3.80 -2.10 -12.01
N PRO A 77 -4.05 -2.02 -13.33
CA PRO A 77 -3.67 -3.09 -14.26
C PRO A 77 -2.17 -3.43 -14.24
N ARG A 78 -1.32 -2.48 -13.81
CA ARG A 78 0.14 -2.63 -13.74
C ARG A 78 0.62 -3.17 -12.38
N GLY A 79 -0.26 -3.27 -11.38
CA GLY A 79 0.11 -3.68 -10.02
C GLY A 79 -0.49 -2.83 -8.92
N ARG A 80 0.04 -3.00 -7.71
CA ARG A 80 -0.37 -2.29 -6.49
C ARG A 80 0.44 -1.03 -6.30
N VAL A 81 -0.23 0.05 -5.90
CA VAL A 81 0.38 1.37 -5.64
C VAL A 81 0.01 1.85 -4.25
N LEU A 82 0.93 2.55 -3.59
CA LEU A 82 0.63 3.23 -2.33
C LEU A 82 -0.22 4.47 -2.58
N THR A 83 -1.22 4.69 -1.73
CA THR A 83 -1.99 5.93 -1.71
C THR A 83 -1.30 6.98 -0.86
N LEU A 84 -1.77 8.22 -0.94
CA LEU A 84 -1.34 9.29 -0.04
C LEU A 84 -1.56 8.95 1.45
N LYS A 85 -2.56 8.13 1.79
CA LYS A 85 -2.81 7.68 3.17
C LYS A 85 -1.63 6.86 3.68
N SER A 86 -1.13 5.93 2.85
CA SER A 86 0.06 5.12 3.20
C SER A 86 1.29 5.98 3.44
N TYR A 87 1.57 6.96 2.59
CA TYR A 87 2.72 7.84 2.80
C TYR A 87 2.62 8.60 4.13
N ARG A 88 1.45 9.14 4.45
CA ARG A 88 1.20 9.84 5.72
C ARG A 88 1.36 8.91 6.92
N HIS A 89 0.83 7.70 6.82
CA HIS A 89 0.90 6.69 7.87
C HIS A 89 2.33 6.21 8.12
N LEU A 90 3.10 5.97 7.05
CA LEU A 90 4.51 5.58 7.12
C LEU A 90 5.46 6.76 7.48
N GLY A 91 4.93 7.97 7.67
CA GLY A 91 5.72 9.15 8.05
C GLY A 91 6.69 9.64 6.96
N VAL A 92 6.41 9.35 5.68
CA VAL A 92 7.27 9.71 4.54
C VAL A 92 6.60 10.72 3.61
N ASN A 93 7.42 11.59 3.01
CA ASN A 93 6.92 12.51 1.99
C ASN A 93 6.52 11.73 0.74
N SER A 94 5.28 11.93 0.29
CA SER A 94 4.82 11.35 -0.97
C SER A 94 5.56 12.01 -2.14
N PRO A 95 6.01 11.24 -3.16
CA PRO A 95 6.52 11.83 -4.39
C PRO A 95 5.41 12.69 -5.00
N ALA A 96 5.72 13.94 -5.35
CA ALA A 96 4.75 14.86 -5.92
C ALA A 96 4.07 14.19 -7.14
N LYS A 97 2.73 14.09 -7.12
CA LYS A 97 1.96 13.69 -8.30
C LYS A 97 2.30 14.63 -9.46
N GLY A 98 3.14 14.21 -10.40
CA GLY A 98 3.55 15.12 -11.47
C GLY A 98 4.63 14.65 -12.44
N ALA A 99 4.77 13.35 -12.71
CA ALA A 99 5.53 12.87 -13.85
C ALA A 99 4.76 11.80 -14.62
N SER A 100 3.47 12.06 -14.89
CA SER A 100 2.94 11.62 -16.17
C SER A 100 3.53 12.57 -17.19
N PRO A 101 4.44 12.15 -18.09
CA PRO A 101 4.64 12.93 -19.29
C PRO A 101 3.28 12.97 -19.96
N GLU A 102 2.64 14.14 -19.98
CA GLU A 102 1.58 14.43 -20.94
C GLU A 102 2.23 14.24 -22.30
N LEU A 103 2.14 13.02 -22.83
CA LEU A 103 2.53 12.73 -24.20
C LEU A 103 1.56 13.54 -25.07
N PRO A 104 2.03 14.50 -25.88
CA PRO A 104 1.17 15.15 -26.84
C PRO A 104 0.77 14.08 -27.86
N ILE A 105 -0.48 13.62 -27.81
CA ILE A 105 -1.02 12.71 -28.81
C ILE A 105 -1.51 13.57 -29.97
N PHE A 106 -0.70 13.52 -31.03
CA PHE A 106 -0.78 14.10 -32.37
C PHE A 106 -2.13 14.66 -32.83
N GLU A 107 -2.13 15.91 -33.30
CA GLU A 107 -3.16 16.43 -34.21
C GLU A 107 -2.99 15.74 -35.57
N ASP A 108 -3.72 14.66 -35.79
CA ASP A 108 -3.96 14.14 -37.13
C ASP A 108 -4.96 15.06 -37.85
N GLY A 109 -4.42 16.02 -38.61
CA GLY A 109 -5.14 16.73 -39.66
C GLY A 109 -4.56 16.33 -41.01
N GLU A 110 -5.03 15.22 -41.57
CA GLU A 110 -4.87 14.89 -42.99
C GLU A 110 -5.41 16.03 -43.87
N GLY A 111 -4.80 16.18 -45.04
CA GLY A 111 -4.93 17.35 -45.89
C GLY A 111 -6.24 17.51 -46.65
N GLU A 112 -6.38 18.65 -47.30
CA GLU A 112 -6.90 18.83 -48.66
C GLU A 112 -7.03 20.33 -48.99
N ALA A 113 -6.24 20.79 -49.97
CA ALA A 113 -6.55 21.74 -51.05
C ALA A 113 -5.25 22.35 -51.61
#